data_AF-A0A3D1YCV2-F1
#
_entry.id   AF-A0A3D1YCV2-F1
#
_cell.length_a   1.000
_cell.length_b   1.000
_cell.length_c   1.000
_cell.angle_alpha   90.00
_cell.angle_beta   90.00
_cell.angle_gamma   90.00
#
_symmetry.space_group_name_H-M   'P 1'
#
loop_
_entity.id
_entity.type
_entity.pdbx_description
1 polymer ?
#
loop_
_entity_poly.entity_id
_entity_poly.type
_entity_poly.pdbx_seq_one_letter_code
_entity_poly.pdbx_strand_id
1 'polypeptide(L)'
;MQGEQMISALIGLVGAVSNNGRTEHTDGVIRRAFLQIRNGGSEQEIVEAVHREKFAISPDCAICKNPCGNTSDYDMARFHEASESIQNRKLELIKSIGAYLESVQEEKLPDLIYQGIAYLGYDLQEKAYVEMIEQIHGKIIR
;
A
#
# COMPACT_ATOMS: atom_id res chain seq x y z
N MET A 1 -0.71 9.25 12.11
CA MET A 1 -1.29 9.68 10.81
C MET A 1 -2.68 9.05 10.69
N GLN A 2 -3.63 9.73 10.04
CA GLN A 2 -4.90 9.08 9.69
C GLN A 2 -4.68 8.03 8.60
N GLY A 3 -5.26 6.84 8.73
CA GLY A 3 -5.12 5.76 7.75
C GLY A 3 -3.94 4.82 8.00
N GLU A 4 -3.32 4.85 9.18
CA GLU A 4 -2.18 3.98 9.49
C GLU A 4 -2.55 2.49 9.44
N GLN A 5 -3.74 2.10 9.92
CA GLN A 5 -4.16 0.71 9.84
C GLN A 5 -4.42 0.29 8.39
N MET A 6 -4.95 1.20 7.57
CA MET A 6 -5.12 0.95 6.14
C MET A 6 -3.77 0.77 5.44
N ILE A 7 -2.78 1.64 5.67
CA ILE A 7 -1.43 1.50 5.11
C ILE A 7 -0.78 0.19 5.56
N SER A 8 -0.89 -0.12 6.85
CA SER A 8 -0.39 -1.37 7.43
C SER A 8 -0.96 -2.61 6.72
N ALA A 9 -2.28 -2.65 6.53
CA ALA A 9 -2.95 -3.74 5.83
C ALA A 9 -2.61 -3.79 4.33
N LEU A 10 -2.49 -2.64 3.66
CA LEU A 10 -2.16 -2.53 2.24
C LEU A 10 -0.76 -3.07 1.93
N ILE A 11 0.23 -2.85 2.81
CA ILE A 11 1.57 -3.44 2.66
C ILE A 11 1.48 -4.97 2.66
N GLY A 12 0.70 -5.54 3.58
CA GLY A 12 0.46 -6.99 3.62
C GLY A 12 -0.30 -7.52 2.40
N LEU A 13 -1.27 -6.76 1.87
CA LEU A 13 -1.97 -7.10 0.63
C LEU A 13 -1.01 -7.16 -0.56
N VAL A 14 -0.14 -6.16 -0.71
CA VAL A 14 0.84 -6.15 -1.81
C VAL A 14 1.85 -7.29 -1.68
N GLY A 15 2.21 -7.69 -0.46
CA GLY A 15 3.02 -8.88 -0.25
C GLY A 15 2.31 -10.18 -0.67
N ALA A 16 0.98 -10.28 -0.55
CA ALA A 16 0.21 -11.39 -1.12
C ALA A 16 0.23 -11.33 -2.67
N VAL A 17 -0.01 -10.16 -3.24
CA VAL A 17 0.02 -9.92 -4.70
C VAL A 17 1.37 -10.30 -5.30
N SER A 18 2.48 -9.98 -4.63
CA SER A 18 3.83 -10.30 -5.11
C SER A 18 4.09 -11.80 -5.23
N ASN A 19 3.39 -12.64 -4.46
CA ASN A 19 3.60 -14.08 -4.45
C ASN A 19 2.61 -14.84 -5.34
N ASN A 20 1.36 -14.37 -5.41
CA ASN A 20 0.26 -15.13 -6.01
C ASN A 20 -0.49 -14.35 -7.12
N GLY A 21 -0.09 -13.11 -7.40
CA GLY A 21 -0.79 -12.22 -8.33
C GLY A 21 -1.97 -11.49 -7.70
N ARG A 22 -2.53 -10.52 -8.43
CA ARG A 22 -3.73 -9.77 -8.05
C ARG A 22 -4.99 -10.40 -8.63
N THR A 23 -6.12 -10.22 -7.96
CA THR A 23 -7.46 -10.54 -8.50
C THR A 23 -8.04 -9.34 -9.26
N GLU A 24 -9.22 -9.50 -9.85
CA GLU A 24 -10.03 -8.42 -10.41
C GLU A 24 -10.47 -7.36 -9.39
N HIS A 25 -10.46 -7.67 -8.10
CA HIS A 25 -10.90 -6.77 -7.03
C HIS A 25 -9.77 -5.95 -6.40
N THR A 26 -8.52 -6.39 -6.55
CA THR A 26 -7.37 -5.82 -5.84
C THR A 26 -7.20 -4.31 -6.12
N ASP A 27 -7.28 -3.91 -7.39
CA ASP A 27 -7.14 -2.51 -7.82
C ASP A 27 -8.21 -1.62 -7.16
N GLY A 28 -9.45 -2.10 -7.11
CA GLY A 28 -10.58 -1.39 -6.51
C GLY A 28 -10.45 -1.27 -4.98
N VAL A 29 -9.90 -2.28 -4.31
CA VAL A 29 -9.63 -2.25 -2.87
C VAL A 29 -8.54 -1.22 -2.54
N ILE A 30 -7.43 -1.21 -3.28
CA ILE A 30 -6.35 -0.23 -3.11
C ILE A 30 -6.87 1.19 -3.32
N ARG A 31 -7.59 1.43 -4.43
CA ARG A 31 -8.14 2.76 -4.74
C ARG A 31 -9.05 3.27 -3.63
N ARG A 32 -9.98 2.43 -3.19
CA ARG A 32 -10.92 2.77 -2.11
C ARG A 32 -10.19 3.11 -0.82
N ALA A 33 -9.16 2.34 -0.45
CA ALA A 33 -8.39 2.60 0.75
C ALA A 33 -7.69 3.97 0.70
N PHE A 34 -6.96 4.28 -0.38
CA PHE A 34 -6.29 5.58 -0.51
C PHE A 34 -7.26 6.77 -0.53
N LEU A 35 -8.45 6.64 -1.14
CA LEU A 35 -9.49 7.67 -1.06
C LEU A 35 -9.97 7.89 0.38
N GLN A 36 -10.12 6.82 1.18
CA GLN A 36 -10.53 6.95 2.58
C GLN A 36 -9.42 7.50 3.48
N ILE A 37 -8.16 7.15 3.23
CA ILE A 37 -7.00 7.78 3.90
C ILE A 37 -7.03 9.30 3.73
N ARG A 38 -7.37 9.78 2.53
CA ARG A 38 -7.40 11.22 2.22
C ARG A 38 -8.64 11.94 2.75
N ASN A 39 -9.81 11.31 2.67
CA ASN A 39 -11.08 11.91 3.07
C ASN A 39 -11.40 11.71 4.56
N GLY A 40 -10.60 10.90 5.24
CA GLY A 40 -10.71 10.65 6.66
C GLY A 40 -11.90 9.80 7.08
N GLY A 41 -12.21 8.77 6.29
CA GLY A 41 -13.28 7.82 6.62
C GLY A 41 -12.92 6.78 7.66
N SER A 42 -13.88 5.89 7.95
CA SER A 42 -13.72 4.80 8.92
C SER A 42 -12.66 3.77 8.46
N GLU A 43 -11.68 3.48 9.32
CA GLU A 43 -10.60 2.53 8.98
C GLU A 43 -11.08 1.08 8.95
N GLN A 44 -11.98 0.70 9.86
CA GLN A 44 -12.33 -0.70 10.11
C GLN A 44 -12.86 -1.40 8.85
N GLU A 45 -13.87 -0.84 8.18
CA GLU A 45 -14.51 -1.46 7.01
C GLU A 45 -13.52 -1.63 5.84
N ILE A 46 -12.58 -0.69 5.71
CA ILE A 46 -11.55 -0.71 4.67
C ILE A 46 -10.48 -1.75 4.99
N VAL A 47 -10.00 -1.79 6.22
CA VAL A 47 -9.01 -2.79 6.66
C VAL A 47 -9.56 -4.19 6.49
N GLU A 48 -10.81 -4.43 6.87
CA GLU A 48 -11.46 -5.73 6.67
C GLU A 48 -11.59 -6.08 5.17
N ALA A 49 -11.87 -5.11 4.30
CA ALA A 49 -11.90 -5.34 2.85
C ALA A 49 -10.51 -5.70 2.30
N VAL A 50 -9.47 -5.02 2.77
CA VAL A 50 -8.07 -5.32 2.43
C VAL A 50 -7.69 -6.73 2.89
N HIS A 51 -8.09 -7.13 4.10
CA HIS A 51 -7.84 -8.49 4.61
C HIS A 51 -8.58 -9.57 3.82
N ARG A 52 -9.87 -9.36 3.51
CA ARG A 52 -10.64 -10.29 2.67
C ARG A 52 -9.96 -10.51 1.32
N GLU A 53 -9.53 -9.43 0.67
CA GLU A 53 -8.82 -9.51 -0.60
C GLU A 53 -7.46 -10.23 -0.47
N LYS A 54 -6.68 -9.88 0.56
CA LYS A 54 -5.38 -10.49 0.86
C LYS A 54 -5.48 -12.01 1.04
N PHE A 55 -6.52 -12.48 1.73
CA PHE A 55 -6.74 -13.90 1.97
C PHE A 55 -7.49 -14.61 0.83
N ALA A 56 -8.16 -13.88 -0.07
CA ALA A 56 -8.60 -14.44 -1.35
C ALA A 56 -7.39 -14.76 -2.24
N ILE A 57 -6.37 -13.89 -2.25
CA ILE A 57 -5.11 -14.09 -2.99
C ILE A 57 -4.23 -15.18 -2.36
N SER A 58 -4.12 -15.19 -1.03
CA SER A 58 -3.25 -16.09 -0.26
C SER A 58 -4.02 -16.82 0.84
N PRO A 59 -4.94 -17.75 0.51
CA PRO A 59 -5.83 -18.39 1.48
C PRO A 59 -5.07 -19.18 2.55
N ASP A 60 -4.00 -19.87 2.16
CA ASP A 60 -3.20 -20.68 3.09
C ASP A 60 -2.48 -19.81 4.15
N CYS A 61 -2.21 -18.54 3.84
CA CYS A 61 -1.61 -17.61 4.80
C CYS A 61 -2.58 -17.22 5.93
N ALA A 62 -3.90 -17.34 5.73
CA ALA A 62 -4.90 -17.00 6.75
C ALA A 62 -4.88 -17.97 7.95
N ILE A 63 -4.44 -19.22 7.73
CA ILE A 63 -4.42 -20.29 8.74
C ILE A 63 -3.00 -20.80 9.02
N CYS A 64 -1.99 -20.16 8.45
CA CYS A 64 -0.61 -20.61 8.54
C CYS A 64 -0.12 -20.55 10.00
N LYS A 65 0.27 -21.71 10.54
CA LYS A 65 0.84 -21.82 11.89
C LYS A 65 2.30 -21.36 12.00
N ASN A 66 2.95 -21.11 10.85
CA ASN A 66 4.34 -20.66 10.74
C ASN A 66 4.42 -19.44 9.81
N PRO A 67 3.90 -18.27 10.23
CA PRO A 67 3.82 -17.10 9.35
C PRO A 67 5.23 -16.62 8.95
N CYS A 68 5.44 -16.43 7.65
CA CYS A 68 6.70 -15.90 7.11
C CYS A 68 6.77 -14.37 7.09
N GLY A 69 5.65 -13.68 7.36
CA GLY A 69 5.56 -12.22 7.35
C GLY A 69 5.10 -11.62 6.03
N ASN A 70 5.14 -12.34 4.91
CA ASN A 70 4.83 -11.80 3.58
C ASN A 70 3.42 -11.21 3.44
N THR A 71 2.44 -11.73 4.18
CA THR A 71 1.05 -11.24 4.16
C THR A 71 0.64 -10.64 5.49
N SER A 72 1.59 -10.43 6.41
CA SER A 72 1.29 -9.79 7.68
C SER A 72 0.98 -8.32 7.45
N ASP A 73 0.11 -7.77 8.29
CA ASP A 73 -0.03 -6.32 8.40
C ASP A 73 1.32 -5.75 8.87
N TYR A 74 1.70 -4.61 8.30
CA TYR A 74 2.99 -4.01 8.62
C TYR A 74 2.98 -3.42 10.03
N ASP A 75 4.05 -3.67 10.78
CA ASP A 75 4.24 -3.07 12.10
C ASP A 75 4.55 -1.56 11.96
N MET A 76 3.55 -0.73 12.24
CA MET A 76 3.67 0.73 12.14
C MET A 76 4.67 1.32 13.14
N ALA A 77 5.05 0.61 14.22
CA ALA A 77 6.15 1.07 15.08
C ALA A 77 7.43 1.27 14.28
N ARG A 78 7.73 0.35 13.35
CA ARG A 78 8.89 0.46 12.44
C ARG A 78 8.82 1.66 11.51
N PHE A 79 7.61 2.12 11.15
CA PHE A 79 7.44 3.37 10.42
C PHE A 79 7.93 4.55 11.27
N HIS A 80 7.52 4.60 12.53
CA HIS A 80 7.83 5.70 13.46
C HIS A 80 9.26 5.67 14.01
N GLU A 81 9.90 4.51 14.01
CA GLU A 81 11.31 4.33 14.43
C GLU A 81 12.31 4.71 13.33
N ALA A 82 11.87 4.81 12.06
CA ALA A 82 12.72 5.27 10.97
C ALA A 82 13.20 6.72 11.19
N SER A 83 14.30 7.12 10.53
CA SER A 83 14.76 8.51 10.60
C SER A 83 13.69 9.48 10.10
N GLU A 84 13.68 10.71 10.60
CA GLU A 84 12.73 11.75 10.17
C GLU A 84 12.73 11.94 8.65
N SER A 85 13.91 11.87 8.01
CA SER A 85 14.01 11.99 6.56
C SER A 85 13.32 10.84 5.83
N ILE A 86 13.47 9.61 6.30
CA ILE A 86 12.80 8.43 5.73
C ILE A 86 11.30 8.47 5.98
N GLN A 87 10.87 8.88 7.18
CA GLN A 87 9.44 9.08 7.48
C GLN A 87 8.84 10.10 6.51
N ASN A 88 9.47 11.26 6.33
CA ASN A 88 9.01 12.28 5.39
C ASN A 88 8.89 11.76 3.96
N ARG A 89 9.83 10.91 3.50
CA ARG A 89 9.75 10.28 2.17
C ARG A 89 8.62 9.26 2.06
N LYS A 90 8.39 8.43 3.07
CA LYS A 90 7.24 7.50 3.09
C LYS A 90 5.90 8.26 3.06
N LEU A 91 5.80 9.35 3.83
CA LEU A 91 4.62 10.22 3.85
C LEU A 91 4.38 10.89 2.47
N GLU A 92 5.45 11.35 1.82
CA GLU A 92 5.39 11.92 0.46
C GLU A 92 4.95 10.88 -0.57
N LEU A 93 5.45 9.65 -0.48
CA LEU A 93 5.05 8.55 -1.34
C LEU A 93 3.56 8.19 -1.17
N ILE A 94 3.06 8.12 0.07
CA ILE A 94 1.63 7.92 0.35
C ILE A 94 0.78 9.00 -0.32
N LYS A 95 1.17 10.27 -0.19
CA LYS A 95 0.48 11.40 -0.84
C LYS A 95 0.50 11.29 -2.36
N SER A 96 1.65 10.90 -2.94
CA SER A 96 1.84 10.78 -4.38
C SER A 96 0.97 9.66 -4.98
N ILE A 97 0.90 8.50 -4.32
CA ILE A 97 0.00 7.40 -4.71
C ILE A 97 -1.46 7.86 -4.61
N GLY A 98 -1.84 8.52 -3.52
CA GLY A 98 -3.19 9.04 -3.34
C GLY A 98 -3.57 10.11 -4.38
N ALA A 99 -2.64 10.95 -4.80
CA ALA A 99 -2.86 11.93 -5.87
C ALA A 99 -3.05 11.26 -7.24
N TYR A 100 -2.22 10.26 -7.55
CA TYR A 100 -2.39 9.46 -8.77
C TYR A 100 -3.77 8.79 -8.82
N LEU A 101 -4.16 8.10 -7.75
CA LEU A 101 -5.42 7.35 -7.69
C LEU A 101 -6.69 8.24 -7.74
N GLU A 102 -6.58 9.52 -7.42
CA GLU A 102 -7.66 10.49 -7.67
C GLU A 102 -7.65 11.05 -9.09
N SER A 103 -6.47 11.21 -9.67
CA SER A 103 -6.32 11.87 -10.98
C SER A 103 -6.66 10.93 -12.14
N VAL A 104 -6.47 9.62 -11.97
CA VAL A 104 -6.69 8.64 -13.03
C VAL A 104 -7.92 7.77 -12.78
N GLN A 105 -8.75 7.58 -13.81
CA GLN A 105 -9.90 6.67 -13.79
C GLN A 105 -9.59 5.33 -14.49
N GLU A 106 -8.32 4.98 -14.64
CA GLU A 106 -7.90 3.72 -15.25
C GLU A 106 -8.52 2.52 -14.50
N GLU A 107 -9.06 1.57 -15.28
CA GLU A 107 -9.67 0.34 -14.75
C GLU A 107 -8.61 -0.55 -14.08
N LYS A 108 -7.38 -0.57 -14.63
CA LYS A 108 -6.26 -1.34 -14.09
C LYS A 108 -5.17 -0.42 -13.57
N LEU A 109 -4.70 -0.68 -12.34
CA LEU A 109 -3.58 0.05 -11.78
C LEU A 109 -2.25 -0.45 -12.38
N PRO A 110 -1.28 0.44 -12.64
CA PRO A 110 0.05 0.03 -13.05
C PRO A 110 0.80 -0.61 -11.88
N ASP A 111 1.68 -1.56 -12.18
CA ASP A 111 2.49 -2.28 -11.18
C ASP A 111 3.33 -1.32 -10.30
N LEU A 112 3.64 -0.13 -10.81
CA LEU A 112 4.30 0.94 -10.06
C LEU A 112 3.56 1.31 -8.76
N ILE A 113 2.22 1.26 -8.74
CA ILE A 113 1.45 1.58 -7.52
C ILE A 113 1.63 0.49 -6.46
N TYR A 114 1.67 -0.77 -6.89
CA TYR A 114 1.97 -1.90 -6.01
C TYR A 114 3.39 -1.78 -5.46
N GLN A 115 4.37 -1.49 -6.31
CA GLN A 115 5.76 -1.27 -5.88
C GLN A 115 5.89 -0.11 -4.89
N GLY A 116 5.20 1.01 -5.14
CA GLY A 116 5.16 2.15 -4.24
C GLY A 116 4.60 1.80 -2.85
N ILE A 117 3.52 1.01 -2.79
CA ILE A 117 2.98 0.51 -1.51
C ILE A 117 4.00 -0.42 -0.83
N ALA A 118 4.65 -1.31 -1.56
CA ALA A 118 5.67 -2.20 -1.00
C ALA A 118 6.83 -1.42 -0.38
N TYR A 119 7.27 -0.32 -1.00
CA TYR A 119 8.37 0.52 -0.50
C TYR A 119 8.09 1.09 0.90
N LEU A 120 6.82 1.29 1.28
CA LEU A 120 6.45 1.76 2.61
C LEU A 120 6.85 0.77 3.72
N GLY A 121 6.94 -0.52 3.39
CA GLY A 121 7.34 -1.60 4.31
C GLY A 121 8.85 -1.80 4.46
N TYR A 122 9.67 -1.02 3.77
CA TYR A 122 11.14 -1.14 3.81
C TYR A 122 11.80 0.15 4.29
N ASP A 123 13.04 0.08 4.74
CA ASP A 123 13.87 1.24 5.04
C ASP A 123 14.94 1.40 3.94
N LEU A 124 14.47 1.87 2.78
CA LEU A 124 15.30 2.11 1.61
C LEU A 124 16.13 3.38 1.76
N GLN A 125 17.10 3.58 0.86
CA GLN A 125 17.80 4.85 0.73
C GLN A 125 16.82 5.94 0.24
N GLU A 126 16.96 7.18 0.71
CA GLU A 126 16.08 8.30 0.35
C GLU A 126 15.86 8.45 -1.16
N LYS A 127 16.94 8.28 -1.94
CA LYS A 127 16.91 8.34 -3.40
C LYS A 127 15.89 7.38 -4.03
N ALA A 128 15.71 6.19 -3.46
CA ALA A 128 14.76 5.21 -3.99
C ALA A 128 13.30 5.69 -3.87
N TYR A 129 12.97 6.40 -2.78
CA TYR A 129 11.64 7.00 -2.64
C TYR A 129 11.44 8.16 -3.62
N VAL A 130 12.44 9.03 -3.78
CA VAL A 130 12.38 10.16 -4.71
C VAL A 130 12.13 9.66 -6.14
N GLU A 131 12.90 8.68 -6.60
CA GLU A 131 12.73 8.08 -7.93
C GLU A 131 11.36 7.43 -8.12
N MET A 132 10.82 6.79 -7.08
CA MET A 132 9.48 6.20 -7.09
C MET A 132 8.40 7.28 -7.21
N ILE A 133 8.52 8.36 -6.43
CA ILE A 133 7.59 9.50 -6.44
C ILE A 133 7.59 10.19 -7.81
N GLU A 134 8.76 10.45 -8.38
CA GLU A 134 8.91 11.05 -9.72
C GLU A 134 8.25 10.19 -10.81
N GLN A 135 8.44 8.86 -10.75
CA GLN A 135 7.79 7.93 -11.68
C GLN A 135 6.27 7.98 -11.57
N ILE A 136 5.71 8.04 -10.34
CA ILE A 136 4.27 8.12 -10.12
C ILE A 136 3.73 9.46 -10.65
N HIS A 137 4.38 10.58 -10.35
CA HIS A 137 3.99 11.88 -10.90
C HIS A 137 4.04 11.92 -12.43
N GLY A 138 5.04 11.28 -13.04
CA GLY A 138 5.15 11.13 -14.49
C GLY A 138 4.00 10.34 -15.14
N LYS A 139 3.20 9.61 -14.36
CA LYS A 139 1.98 8.92 -14.83
C LYS A 139 0.72 9.80 -14.79
N ILE A 140 0.73 10.91 -14.05
CA ILE A 140 -0.41 11.84 -13.98
C ILE A 140 -0.44 12.78 -15.19
N ILE A 141 0.74 13.16 -15.71
CA ILE A 141 0.90 14.21 -16.72
C ILE A 141 0.75 13.68 -18.16
N ARG A 142 0.56 12.37 -18.35
CA ARG A 142 0.41 11.73 -19.66
C ARG A 142 -1.05 11.52 -20.02
#